data_AF-A0A3B0M1U8-F1
#
_entry.id   AF-A0A3B0M1U8-F1
#
_cell.length_a   1.000
_cell.length_b   1.000
_cell.length_c   1.000
_cell.angle_alpha   90.00
_cell.angle_beta   90.00
_cell.angle_gamma   90.00
#
_symmetry.space_group_name_H-M   'P 1'
#
loop_
_entity.id
_entity.type
_entity.pdbx_description
1 polymer ?
#
loop_
_entity_poly.entity_id
_entity_poly.type
_entity_poly.pdbx_seq_one_letter_code
_entity_poly.pdbx_strand_id
1 'polypeptide(L)' 'MKSTIVHIVSTIGFENEMEAVAAFSTYEKAYDYVKKNGFSSFHIDELIIDEEEED' A
#
# COMPACT_ATOMS: atom_id res chain seq x y z
N MET A 1 17.05 14.82 -15.60
CA MET A 1 17.09 13.96 -14.40
C MET A 1 16.09 12.84 -14.63
N LYS A 2 16.48 11.56 -14.59
CA LYS A 2 15.49 10.47 -14.64
C LYS A 2 14.74 10.46 -13.31
N SER A 3 13.41 10.45 -13.37
CA SER A 3 12.59 10.18 -12.18
C SER A 3 12.74 8.71 -11.82
N THR A 4 13.08 8.43 -10.56
CA THR A 4 13.15 7.07 -10.02
C THR A 4 11.88 6.81 -9.24
N ILE A 5 11.11 5.79 -9.64
CA ILE A 5 9.92 5.36 -8.90
C ILE A 5 10.39 4.64 -7.64
N VAL A 6 9.82 5.01 -6.49
CA VAL A 6 10.07 4.39 -5.19
C VAL A 6 8.75 3.83 -4.68
N HIS A 7 8.77 2.57 -4.26
CA HIS A 7 7.63 1.87 -3.68
C HIS A 7 7.79 1.84 -2.16
N ILE A 8 6.80 2.34 -1.42
CA ILE A 8 6.82 2.39 0.04
C ILE A 8 5.82 1.36 0.58
N VAL A 9 6.26 0.55 1.53
CA VAL A 9 5.41 -0.33 2.32
C VAL A 9 5.17 0.33 3.67
N SER A 10 3.90 0.45 4.05
CA SER A 10 3.47 1.02 5.33
C SER A 10 2.61 0.03 6.10
N THR A 11 2.60 0.14 7.42
CA THR A 11 1.76 -0.66 8.32
C THR A 11 0.92 0.24 9.21
N ILE A 12 -0.23 -0.24 9.66
CA ILE A 12 -1.08 0.47 10.62
C ILE A 12 -0.40 0.42 12.00
N GLY A 13 -0.04 1.58 12.52
CA GLY A 13 0.55 1.77 13.85
C GLY A 13 -0.51 1.79 14.97
N PHE A 14 -0.07 2.12 16.18
CA PHE A 14 -0.86 2.00 17.42
C PHE A 14 -2.10 2.91 17.47
N GLU A 15 -2.07 4.05 16.78
CA GLU A 15 -3.16 5.05 16.74
C GLU A 15 -3.87 5.11 15.38
N ASN A 16 -3.81 4.03 14.59
CA ASN A 16 -4.27 3.98 13.20
C ASN A 16 -3.48 4.87 12.23
N GLU A 17 -2.32 5.38 12.65
CA GLU A 17 -1.42 6.10 11.76
C GLU A 17 -0.70 5.12 10.81
N MET A 18 -0.53 5.50 9.54
CA MET A 18 0.25 4.74 8.57
C MET A 18 1.74 5.05 8.79
N GLU A 19 2.50 4.06 9.24
CA GLU A 19 3.94 4.19 9.43
C GLU A 19 4.71 3.51 8.30
N ALA A 20 5.62 4.23 7.65
CA ALA A 20 6.47 3.68 6.61
C ALA A 20 7.53 2.75 7.22
N VAL A 21 7.58 1.50 6.76
CA VAL A 21 8.49 0.48 7.29
C VAL A 21 9.64 0.14 6.34
N ALA A 22 9.43 0.28 5.03
CA ALA A 22 10.46 -0.01 4.03
C ALA A 22 10.21 0.72 2.70
N ALA A 23 11.29 1.00 1.97
CA ALA A 23 11.27 1.61 0.64
C ALA A 23 12.06 0.77 -0.37
N PHE A 24 11.53 0.63 -1.58
CA PHE A 24 12.07 -0.25 -2.61
C PHE A 24 12.18 0.45 -3.96
N SER A 25 13.19 0.07 -4.73
CA SER A 25 13.42 0.60 -6.09
C SER A 25 12.59 -0.09 -7.17
N THR A 26 11.91 -1.19 -6.85
CA THR A 26 11.04 -1.93 -7.77
C THR A 26 9.84 -2.50 -7.03
N TYR A 27 8.74 -2.70 -7.76
CA TYR A 27 7.52 -3.29 -7.24
C TYR A 27 7.72 -4.72 -6.73
N GLU A 28 8.46 -5.56 -7.47
CA GLU A 28 8.67 -6.97 -7.08
C GLU A 28 9.31 -7.10 -5.70
N LYS A 29 10.28 -6.23 -5.38
CA LYS A 29 10.92 -6.23 -4.05
C LYS A 29 9.94 -5.82 -2.94
N ALA A 30 9.07 -4.85 -3.21
CA ALA A 30 8.04 -4.44 -2.25
C ALA A 30 7.01 -5.56 -2.04
N TYR A 31 6.58 -6.22 -3.12
CA TYR A 31 5.64 -7.33 -3.09
C TYR A 31 6.18 -8.55 -2.33
N ASP A 32 7.43 -8.95 -2.62
CA ASP A 32 8.09 -10.04 -1.93
C ASP A 32 8.25 -9.74 -0.43
N TYR A 33 8.56 -8.49 -0.08
CA TYR A 33 8.64 -8.05 1.31
C TYR A 33 7.28 -8.18 2.02
N VAL A 34 6.20 -7.71 1.41
CA VAL A 34 4.83 -7.85 1.94
C VAL A 34 4.49 -9.33 2.17
N LYS A 35 4.69 -10.18 1.15
CA LYS A 35 4.39 -11.61 1.25
C LYS A 35 5.20 -12.33 2.32
N LYS A 36 6.52 -12.06 2.39
CA LYS A 36 7.42 -12.70 3.34
C LYS A 36 7.08 -12.36 4.80
N ASN A 37 6.64 -11.14 5.06
CA ASN A 37 6.32 -10.68 6.41
C ASN A 37 4.86 -10.94 6.81
N GLY A 38 4.05 -11.57 5.95
CA GLY A 38 2.65 -11.85 6.24
C GLY A 38 1.79 -10.58 6.31
N PHE A 39 2.22 -9.49 5.69
CA PHE A 39 1.39 -8.29 5.60
C PHE A 39 0.25 -8.54 4.61
N SER A 40 -0.97 -8.29 5.06
CA SER A 40 -2.14 -8.28 4.20
C SER A 40 -2.08 -7.05 3.30
N SER A 41 -1.55 -7.18 2.08
CA SER A 41 -1.70 -6.13 1.07
C SER A 41 -3.11 -6.20 0.50
N PHE A 42 -3.90 -5.15 0.71
CA PHE A 42 -5.12 -4.92 -0.06
C PHE A 42 -4.75 -4.11 -1.30
N HIS A 43 -5.05 -4.66 -2.48
CA HIS A 43 -5.04 -3.95 -3.74
C HIS A 43 -6.51 -3.65 -4.08
N ILE A 44 -6.84 -2.38 -4.33
CA ILE A 44 -8.16 -2.01 -4.84
C ILE A 44 -7.97 -1.76 -6.33
N ASP A 45 -8.40 -2.72 -7.15
CA ASP A 45 -8.30 -2.62 -8.62
C ASP A 45 -9.24 -1.53 -9.18
N GLU A 46 -10.41 -1.35 -8.57
CA GLU A 46 -11.39 -0.35 -8.97
C GLU A 46 -12.05 0.28 -7.73
N LEU A 47 -11.96 1.61 -7.64
CA LEU A 47 -12.71 2.42 -6.67
C LEU A 47 -14.10 2.68 -7.26
N ILE A 48 -15.09 1.91 -6.81
CA ILE A 48 -16.50 2.24 -7.06
C ILE A 48 -16.91 3.23 -5.97
N ILE A 49 -17.35 4.42 -6.38
CA ILE A 49 -17.92 5.40 -5.46
C ILE A 49 -19.27 4.84 -5.02
N ASP A 50 -19.47 4.71 -3.70
CA ASP A 50 -20.78 4.37 -3.15
C ASP A 50 -21.75 5.50 -3.52
N GLU A 51 -22.80 5.19 -4.29
CA GLU A 51 -23.90 6.12 -4.54
C GLU A 51 -24.78 6.15 -3.28
N GLU A 52 -25.06 7.34 -2.74
CA GLU A 52 -25.93 7.50 -1.57
C GLU A 52 -27.31 6.87 -1.87
N GLU A 53 -27.80 5.98 -0.99
CA GLU A 53 -29.18 5.50 -1.09
C GLU A 53 -30.13 6.69 -0.90
N GLU A 54 -30.89 7.05 -1.95
CA GLU A 54 -31.96 8.04 -1.85
C GLU A 54 -33.07 7.48 -0.94
N ASP A 55 -33.25 8.11 0.24
CA ASP A 55 -34.35 7.86 1.20
C ASP A 55 -35.76 8.11 0.61
#